data_AF-I1C888-F1
#
_entry.id   AF-I1C888-F1
#
_cell.length_a   1.000
_cell.length_b   1.000
_cell.length_c   1.000
_cell.angle_alpha   90.00
_cell.angle_beta   90.00
_cell.angle_gamma   90.00
#
_symmetry.space_group_name_H-M   'P 1'
#
loop_
_entity.id
_entity.type
_entity.pdbx_description
1 polymer ?
#
loop_
_entity_poly.entity_id
_entity_poly.type
_entity_poly.pdbx_seq_one_letter_code
_entity_poly.pdbx_strand_id
1 'polypeptide(L)' 'MNKNTDKAAALLKIFRYTLTSYYLAFSNISLLTQNHERTPFIENIVPSLLSLSKITGFVEFKW' A
#
# COMPACT_ATOMS: atom_id res chain seq x y z
N MET A 1 6.65 2.45 -27.02
CA MET A 1 5.83 2.44 -25.79
C MET A 1 6.63 1.71 -24.72
N ASN A 2 7.11 2.43 -23.70
CA ASN A 2 8.07 1.90 -22.73
C ASN A 2 7.32 1.07 -21.67
N LYS A 3 7.31 -0.27 -21.82
CA LYS A 3 6.53 -1.19 -20.95
C LYS A 3 6.75 -0.98 -19.44
N ASN A 4 7.89 -0.43 -19.03
CA ASN A 4 8.21 -0.18 -17.62
C ASN A 4 7.47 1.02 -17.03
N THR A 5 7.23 2.08 -17.81
CA THR A 5 6.46 3.24 -17.33
C THR A 5 4.98 2.90 -17.13
N ASP A 6 4.44 2.01 -17.97
CA ASP A 6 3.04 1.59 -17.90
C ASP A 6 2.76 0.73 -16.65
N LYS A 7 3.70 -0.15 -16.29
CA LYS A 7 3.62 -0.97 -15.07
C LYS A 7 3.72 -0.13 -13.79
N ALA A 8 4.64 0.83 -13.77
CA ALA A 8 4.79 1.77 -12.66
C ALA A 8 3.51 2.60 -12.43
N ALA A 9 2.92 3.11 -13.51
CA ALA A 9 1.67 3.85 -13.44
C ALA A 9 0.49 2.98 -12.95
N ALA A 10 0.43 1.71 -13.38
CA ALA A 10 -0.57 0.76 -12.88
C ALA A 10 -0.39 0.47 -11.38
N LEU A 11 0.84 0.28 -10.92
CA LEU A 11 1.12 0.04 -9.50
C LEU A 11 0.75 1.25 -8.64
N LEU A 12 1.08 2.48 -9.08
CA LEU A 12 0.67 3.70 -8.39
C LEU A 12 -0.85 3.83 -8.27
N LYS A 13 -1.60 3.42 -9.30
CA LYS A 13 -3.07 3.38 -9.25
C LYS A 13 -3.57 2.37 -8.21
N ILE A 14 -2.96 1.19 -8.14
CA ILE A 14 -3.29 0.16 -7.13
C ILE A 14 -3.03 0.70 -5.72
N PHE A 15 -1.86 1.27 -5.48
CA PHE A 15 -1.51 1.87 -4.18
C PHE A 15 -2.52 2.93 -3.76
N ARG A 16 -2.85 3.85 -4.68
CA ARG A 16 -3.81 4.92 -4.42
C ARG A 16 -5.19 4.36 -4.10
N TYR A 17 -5.68 3.41 -4.87
CA TYR A 17 -6.99 2.81 -4.64
C TYR A 17 -7.05 2.08 -3.30
N THR A 18 -6.07 1.22 -3.00
CA THR A 18 -5.99 0.48 -1.73
C THR A 18 -5.94 1.43 -0.53
N LEU A 19 -5.15 2.51 -0.61
CA LEU A 19 -5.02 3.48 0.47
C LEU A 19 -6.33 4.25 0.70
N THR A 20 -6.99 4.68 -0.39
CA THR A 20 -8.27 5.39 -0.32
C THR A 20 -9.40 4.48 0.18
N SER A 21 -9.46 3.23 -0.29
CA SER A 21 -10.43 2.24 0.19
C SER A 21 -10.22 1.90 1.66
N TYR A 22 -8.96 1.74 2.10
CA TYR A 22 -8.64 1.55 3.51
C TYR A 22 -9.12 2.76 4.33
N TYR A 23 -8.78 3.97 3.90
CA TYR A 23 -9.20 5.19 4.60
C TYR A 23 -10.73 5.30 4.70
N LEU A 24 -11.47 5.02 3.62
CA LEU A 24 -12.93 5.03 3.62
C LEU A 24 -13.53 3.94 4.53
N ALA A 25 -12.98 2.73 4.49
CA ALA A 25 -13.46 1.61 5.31
C ALA A 25 -13.13 1.79 6.81
N PHE A 26 -11.99 2.40 7.12
CA PHE A 26 -11.52 2.67 8.48
C PHE A 26 -11.78 4.10 8.96
N SER A 27 -12.65 4.85 8.26
CA SER A 27 -13.03 6.24 8.61
C SER A 27 -13.67 6.40 10.00
N ASN A 28 -13.87 5.32 10.74
CA ASN A 28 -14.18 5.38 12.16
C ASN A 28 -12.90 5.74 12.95
N ILE A 29 -12.61 7.05 12.97
CA ILE A 29 -11.45 7.69 13.59
C ILE A 29 -11.22 7.23 15.04
N SER A 30 -12.28 6.78 15.73
CA SER A 30 -12.21 6.27 17.10
C SER A 30 -11.32 5.03 17.28
N LEU A 31 -11.08 4.24 16.23
CA LEU A 31 -10.19 3.07 16.23
C LEU A 31 -8.73 3.43 15.92
N LEU A 32 -8.52 4.60 15.29
CA LEU A 32 -7.20 5.09 14.92
C LEU A 32 -6.49 5.82 16.07
N THR A 33 -7.25 6.39 17.01
CA THR A 33 -6.75 7.13 18.18
C THR A 33 -6.46 6.27 19.41
N GLN A 34 -6.87 5.00 19.44
CA GLN A 34 -6.48 4.03 20.48
C GLN A 34 -5.04 3.51 20.21
N ASN A 35 -4.10 4.45 20.34
CA ASN A 35 -2.68 4.40 20.00
C ASN A 35 -1.82 3.47 20.90
N HIS A 36 -2.04 2.16 20.88
CA HIS A 36 -1.00 1.23 21.37
C HIS A 36 -0.85 -0.05 20.57
N GLU A 37 -1.84 -0.41 19.76
CA GLU A 37 -1.76 -1.58 18.89
C GLU A 37 -1.38 -1.14 17.47
N ARG A 38 -0.42 -1.85 16.86
CA ARG A 38 -0.06 -1.63 15.46
C ARG A 38 -1.34 -1.74 14.64
N THR A 39 -1.69 -0.66 13.95
CA THR A 39 -2.93 -0.66 13.16
C THR A 39 -2.86 -1.77 12.11
N PRO A 40 -3.99 -2.42 11.75
CA PRO A 40 -4.04 -3.42 10.68
C PRO A 40 -3.45 -2.89 9.35
N PHE A 41 -3.40 -1.57 9.19
CA PHE A 41 -2.66 -0.87 8.15
C PHE A 41 -1.16 -1.22 8.11
N ILE A 42 -0.46 -1.05 9.23
CA ILE A 42 0.98 -1.28 9.32
C ILE A 42 1.30 -2.77 9.28
N GLU A 43 0.45 -3.61 9.86
CA GLU A 43 0.70 -5.05 9.90
C GLU A 43 0.42 -5.77 8.58
N ASN A 44 -0.59 -5.32 7.83
CA ASN A 44 -1.07 -6.06 6.66
C ASN A 44 -0.98 -5.27 5.35
N ILE A 45 -1.41 -4.01 5.34
CA ILE A 45 -1.49 -3.21 4.11
C ILE A 45 -0.10 -2.82 3.62
N VAL A 46 0.74 -2.26 4.50
CA VAL A 46 2.10 -1.81 4.12
C VAL A 46 2.97 -2.99 3.63
N PRO A 47 3.09 -4.13 4.33
CA PRO A 47 3.89 -5.26 3.84
C PRO A 47 3.38 -5.85 2.53
N SER A 48 2.06 -5.91 2.33
CA SER A 48 1.45 -6.40 1.09
C SER A 48 1.78 -5.50 -0.10
N LEU A 49 1.72 -4.18 0.09
CA LEU A 49 2.09 -3.21 -0.93
C LEU A 49 3.60 -3.27 -1.26
N LEU A 50 4.47 -3.46 -0.26
CA LEU A 50 5.91 -3.64 -0.48
C LEU A 50 6.24 -4.95 -1.19
N SER A 51 5.52 -6.03 -0.89
CA SER A 51 5.66 -7.30 -1.62
C SER A 51 5.24 -7.14 -3.08
N LEU A 52 4.13 -6.43 -3.33
CA LEU A 52 3.64 -6.14 -4.67
C LEU A 52 4.62 -5.27 -5.48
N SER A 53 5.25 -4.27 -4.84
CA SER A 53 6.26 -3.43 -5.49
C SER A 53 7.53 -4.21 -5.84
N LYS A 54 7.89 -5.23 -5.04
CA LYS A 54 8.97 -6.17 -5.38
C LYS A 54 8.60 -7.08 -6.55
N ILE A 55 7.42 -7.70 -6.54
CA ILE A 55 6.97 -8.63 -7.60
C ILE A 55 6.87 -7.93 -8.96
N THR A 56 6.42 -6.67 -8.96
CA THR A 56 6.30 -5.86 -10.18
C THR A 56 7.62 -5.26 -10.65
N GLY A 57 8.71 -5.45 -9.91
CA GLY A 57 10.04 -4.92 -10.23
C GLY A 57 10.17 -3.41 -10.04
N PHE A 58 9.28 -2.81 -9.24
CA PHE A 58 9.30 -1.37 -8.96
C PHE A 58 10.29 -1.00 -7.85
N VAL A 59 10.51 -1.90 -6.89
CA VAL A 59 11.49 -1.71 -5.81
C VAL A 59 12.40 -2.93 -5.72
N GLU A 60 13.69 -2.72 -5.97
CA GLU A 60 14.73 -3.65 -5.54
C GLU A 60 15.06 -3.36 -4.07
N PHE A 61 14.57 -4.21 -3.17
CA PHE A 61 15.09 -4.23 -1.81
C PHE A 61 16.49 -4.81 -1.84
N LYS A 62 17.51 -3.95 -1.76
CA LYS A 62 18.87 -4.39 -1.40
C LYS A 62 18.87 -4.67 0.10
N TRP A 63 19.21 -5.91 0.44
CA TRP A 63 19.45 -6.36 1.81
C TRP A 63 20.83 -5.91 2.26
#